data_AF-A0A2S9FV04-F1
#
_entry.id   AF-A0A2S9FV04-F1
#
_cell.length_a   1.000
_cell.length_b   1.000
_cell.length_c   1.000
_cell.angle_alpha   90.00
_cell.angle_beta   90.00
_cell.angle_gamma   90.00
#
_symmetry.space_group_name_H-M   'P 1'
#
loop_
_entity.id
_entity.type
_entity.pdbx_description
1 polymer ?
#
loop_
_entity_poly.entity_id
_entity_poly.type
_entity_poly.pdbx_seq_one_letter_code
_entity_poly.pdbx_strand_id
1 'polypeptide(L)'
;VQPPYRKVGAGPLDTAAVHIDTWVPADHLVARPGTGLAAISWGLAHERMSIAGQVASSCQRVLGVTHARMVQRRQFGARLFEHQALR
;
A
#
# COMPACT_ATOMS: atom_id res chain seq x y z
N VAL A 1 -16.49 -17.20 6.55
CA VAL A 1 -15.68 -15.98 6.31
C VAL A 1 -16.63 -14.80 6.32
N GLN A 2 -16.35 -13.74 7.09
CA GLN A 2 -17.19 -12.54 7.12
C GLN A 2 -17.10 -11.79 5.78
N PRO A 3 -18.15 -11.07 5.34
CA PRO A 3 -18.11 -10.29 4.11
C PRO A 3 -17.02 -9.18 4.19
N PRO A 4 -16.29 -8.90 3.10
CA PRO A 4 -15.28 -7.84 3.09
C PRO A 4 -15.85 -6.46 3.40
N TYR A 5 -15.06 -5.64 4.11
CA TYR A 5 -15.43 -4.28 4.44
C TYR A 5 -15.43 -3.36 3.21
N ARG A 6 -16.37 -2.41 3.22
CA ARG A 6 -16.37 -1.27 2.30
C ARG A 6 -15.29 -0.29 2.73
N LYS A 7 -14.25 -0.13 1.91
CA LYS A 7 -13.08 0.71 2.19
C LYS A 7 -13.06 1.93 1.27
N VAL A 8 -12.42 3.01 1.73
CA VAL A 8 -12.22 4.23 0.94
C VAL A 8 -11.22 4.03 -0.21
N GLY A 9 -10.22 3.17 -0.02
CA GLY A 9 -9.15 2.88 -0.96
C GLY A 9 -8.71 1.42 -0.85
N ALA A 10 -7.70 1.04 -1.64
CA ALA A 10 -7.27 -0.36 -1.79
C ALA A 10 -8.46 -1.31 -2.01
N GLY A 11 -9.45 -0.87 -2.80
CA GLY A 11 -10.74 -1.54 -2.99
C GLY A 11 -10.63 -3.03 -3.34
N PRO A 12 -9.71 -3.43 -4.23
CA PRO A 12 -9.52 -4.84 -4.60
C PRO A 12 -8.92 -5.73 -3.51
N LEU A 13 -8.42 -5.19 -2.40
CA LEU A 13 -7.86 -6.00 -1.31
C LEU A 13 -8.97 -6.43 -0.35
N ASP A 14 -9.14 -7.72 -0.14
CA ASP A 14 -10.11 -8.22 0.84
C ASP A 14 -9.68 -7.85 2.26
N THR A 15 -10.65 -7.44 3.06
CA THR A 15 -10.42 -7.10 4.47
C THR A 15 -11.67 -7.47 5.24
N ALA A 16 -11.57 -8.41 6.16
CA ALA A 16 -12.70 -8.91 6.94
C ALA A 16 -12.22 -9.33 8.34
N ALA A 17 -13.14 -9.36 9.30
CA ALA A 17 -12.85 -9.95 10.61
C ALA A 17 -12.64 -11.46 10.49
N VAL A 18 -11.66 -11.96 11.22
CA VAL A 18 -11.41 -13.39 11.39
C VAL A 18 -11.63 -13.74 12.86
N HIS A 19 -12.56 -14.66 13.13
CA HIS A 19 -12.75 -15.23 14.45
C HIS A 19 -12.02 -16.57 14.51
N ILE A 20 -11.23 -16.77 15.55
CA ILE A 20 -10.43 -17.97 15.74
C ILE A 20 -10.86 -18.60 17.06
N ASP A 21 -11.58 -19.72 16.94
CA ASP A 21 -11.91 -20.63 18.03
C ASP A 21 -11.53 -22.04 17.55
N THR A 22 -10.28 -22.41 17.79
CA THR A 22 -9.73 -23.66 17.26
C THR A 22 -8.59 -24.16 18.12
N TRP A 23 -8.32 -25.46 18.02
CA TRP A 23 -7.13 -26.07 18.58
C TRP A 23 -5.98 -26.01 17.56
N VAL A 24 -4.78 -25.68 18.03
CA VAL A 24 -3.57 -25.60 17.18
C VAL A 24 -2.55 -26.64 17.66
N PRO A 25 -2.05 -27.52 16.77
CA PRO A 25 -0.97 -28.45 17.09
C PRO A 25 0.28 -27.75 17.63
N ALA A 26 0.99 -28.40 18.56
CA ALA A 26 2.18 -27.82 19.17
C ALA A 26 3.34 -27.61 18.17
N ASP A 27 3.43 -28.47 17.15
CA ASP A 27 4.43 -28.41 16.07
C ASP A 27 4.12 -27.36 14.99
N HIS A 28 2.95 -26.73 15.05
CA HIS A 28 2.61 -25.56 14.21
C HIS A 28 3.04 -24.23 14.85
N LEU A 29 3.74 -24.28 15.98
CA LEU A 29 4.29 -23.10 16.62
C LEU A 29 5.33 -22.43 15.71
N VAL A 30 5.05 -21.18 15.34
CA VAL A 30 6.03 -20.34 14.65
C VAL A 30 7.02 -19.78 15.67
N ALA A 31 8.31 -19.87 15.34
CA ALA A 31 9.42 -19.47 16.20
C ALA A 31 9.48 -20.26 17.52
N ARG A 32 9.45 -19.61 18.68
CA ARG A 32 9.59 -20.23 20.01
C ARG A 32 8.55 -19.69 21.00
N PRO A 33 8.16 -20.46 22.03
CA PRO A 33 7.25 -19.98 23.07
C PRO A 33 7.76 -18.68 23.70
N GLY A 34 6.87 -17.69 23.85
CA GLY A 34 7.20 -16.38 24.43
C GLY A 34 7.95 -15.40 23.50
N THR A 35 8.24 -15.77 22.24
CA THR A 35 9.02 -14.91 21.32
C THR A 35 8.19 -14.20 20.24
N GLY A 36 6.86 -14.29 20.30
CA GLY A 36 5.96 -13.78 19.27
C GLY A 36 6.13 -12.29 18.97
N LEU A 37 6.34 -11.45 20.00
CA LEU A 37 6.56 -10.02 19.82
C LEU A 37 7.86 -9.72 19.05
N ALA A 38 8.93 -10.46 19.32
CA ALA A 38 10.19 -10.28 18.60
C ALA A 38 10.06 -10.72 17.14
N ALA A 39 9.41 -11.86 16.90
CA ALA A 39 9.15 -12.38 15.56
C ALA A 39 8.32 -11.41 14.70
N ILE A 40 7.22 -10.87 15.25
CA ILE A 40 6.38 -9.90 14.51
C ILE A 40 7.09 -8.56 14.31
N SER A 41 7.88 -8.10 15.29
CA SER A 41 8.64 -6.85 15.16
C SER A 41 9.68 -6.94 14.05
N TRP A 42 10.36 -8.08 13.92
CA TRP A 42 11.29 -8.34 12.83
C TRP A 42 10.57 -8.37 11.48
N GLY A 43 9.45 -9.09 11.37
CA GLY A 43 8.66 -9.15 10.13
C GLY A 43 8.15 -7.77 9.70
N LEU A 44 7.49 -7.04 10.61
CA LEU A 44 6.98 -5.69 10.34
C LEU A 44 8.10 -4.71 9.94
N ALA A 45 9.31 -4.89 10.47
CA ALA A 45 10.45 -4.06 10.06
C ALA A 45 10.80 -4.23 8.58
N HIS A 46 10.74 -5.46 8.06
CA HIS A 46 10.98 -5.74 6.64
C HIS A 46 9.85 -5.20 5.76
N GLU A 47 8.59 -5.34 6.20
CA GLU A 47 7.44 -4.82 5.47
C GLU A 47 7.47 -3.29 5.30
N ARG A 48 8.07 -2.55 6.25
CA ARG A 48 8.27 -1.09 6.09
C ARG A 48 9.09 -0.74 4.84
N MET A 49 10.13 -1.52 4.54
CA MET A 49 10.94 -1.32 3.35
C MET A 49 10.17 -1.65 2.07
N SER A 50 9.36 -2.72 2.10
CA SER A 50 8.45 -3.08 1.01
C SER A 50 7.49 -1.94 0.67
N ILE A 51 6.84 -1.36 1.69
CA ILE A 51 5.93 -0.22 1.51
C ILE A 51 6.65 1.01 0.96
N ALA A 52 7.85 1.33 1.46
CA ALA A 52 8.63 2.45 0.94
C ALA A 52 8.92 2.30 -0.57
N GLY A 53 9.27 1.09 -1.01
CA GLY A 53 9.47 0.79 -2.42
C GLY A 53 8.21 0.99 -3.26
N GLN A 54 7.06 0.51 -2.77
CA GLN A 54 5.77 0.69 -3.44
C GLN A 54 5.37 2.16 -3.56
N VAL A 55 5.60 2.96 -2.51
CA VAL A 55 5.33 4.41 -2.51
C VAL A 55 6.23 5.12 -3.50
N ALA A 56 7.54 4.85 -3.50
CA ALA A 56 8.48 5.47 -4.44
C ALA A 56 8.10 5.19 -5.91
N SER A 57 7.79 3.94 -6.24
CA SER A 57 7.31 3.55 -7.57
C SER A 57 5.98 4.23 -7.93
N SER A 58 5.07 4.33 -6.97
CA SER A 58 3.78 5.01 -7.19
C SER A 58 3.96 6.50 -7.47
N CYS A 59 4.86 7.17 -6.76
CA CYS A 59 5.21 8.57 -7.02
C CYS A 59 5.77 8.76 -8.44
N GLN A 60 6.67 7.87 -8.89
CA GLN A 60 7.18 7.91 -10.27
C GLN A 60 6.05 7.79 -11.30
N ARG A 61 5.10 6.87 -11.08
CA ARG A 61 3.92 6.71 -11.95
C ARG A 61 3.03 7.95 -11.96
N VAL A 62 2.73 8.50 -10.78
CA VAL A 62 1.88 9.71 -10.64
C VAL A 62 2.52 10.89 -11.37
N LEU A 63 3.82 11.10 -11.19
CA LEU A 63 4.56 12.16 -11.90
C LEU A 63 4.52 11.94 -13.42
N GLY A 64 4.76 10.72 -13.90
CA GLY A 64 4.70 10.39 -15.33
C GLY A 64 3.34 10.66 -15.96
N VAL A 65 2.25 10.22 -15.31
CA VAL A 65 0.88 10.46 -15.78
C VAL A 65 0.54 11.95 -15.76
N THR A 66 0.95 12.65 -14.71
CA THR A 66 0.71 14.09 -14.55
C THR A 66 1.43 14.89 -15.62
N HIS A 67 2.72 14.62 -15.83
CA HIS A 67 3.52 15.24 -16.88
C HIS A 67 2.90 15.00 -18.27
N ALA A 68 2.54 13.75 -18.58
CA ALA A 68 1.89 13.39 -19.85
C ALA A 68 0.60 14.20 -20.08
N ARG A 69 -0.22 14.37 -19.04
CA ARG A 69 -1.43 15.20 -19.11
C ARG A 69 -1.11 16.68 -19.32
N MET A 70 -0.09 17.21 -18.65
CA MET A 70 0.25 18.63 -18.70
C MET A 70 0.82 19.08 -20.05
N VAL A 71 1.54 18.21 -20.76
CA VAL A 71 2.08 18.52 -22.10
C VAL A 71 1.04 18.41 -23.21
N GLN A 72 -0.14 17.82 -22.94
CA GLN A 72 -1.23 17.69 -23.89
C GLN A 72 -2.37 18.68 -23.64
N ARG A 73 -2.74 18.91 -22.38
CA ARG A 73 -3.87 19.77 -22.02
C ARG A 73 -3.52 21.24 -22.24
N ARG A 74 -4.36 21.97 -22.98
CA ARG A 74 -4.29 23.43 -23.14
C ARG A 74 -5.35 24.15 -22.30
N GLN A 75 -4.98 25.28 -21.71
CA GLN A 75 -5.86 26.22 -21.04
C GLN A 75 -5.19 27.61 -20.96
N PHE A 76 -5.98 28.68 -21.05
CA PHE A 76 -5.48 30.06 -21.08
C PHE A 76 -4.47 30.29 -22.23
N GLY A 77 -4.77 29.75 -23.41
CA GLY A 77 -3.95 29.92 -24.62
C GLY A 77 -2.69 29.03 -24.70
N ALA A 78 -2.21 28.48 -23.59
CA ALA A 78 -0.99 27.67 -23.51
C ALA A 78 -1.26 26.22 -23.04
N ARG A 79 -0.28 25.33 -23.17
CA ARG A 79 -0.29 24.02 -22.49
C ARG A 79 -0.13 24.21 -21.00
N LEU A 80 -0.68 23.31 -20.19
CA LEU A 80 -0.57 23.41 -18.73
C LEU A 80 0.90 23.43 -18.27
N PHE A 81 1.78 22.68 -18.93
CA PHE A 81 3.22 22.65 -18.62
C PHE A 81 3.95 24.00 -18.80
N GLU A 82 3.37 24.91 -19.59
CA GLU A 82 3.99 26.21 -19.88
C GLU A 82 3.73 27.21 -18.75
N HIS A 83 2.69 27.00 -17.91
CA HIS A 83 2.42 27.82 -16.73
C HIS A 83 3.39 27.49 -15.60
N GLN A 84 4.20 28.47 -15.16
CA GLN A 84 5.21 28.27 -14.10
C GLN A 84 4.64 27.66 -12.82
N ALA A 85 3.43 28.07 -12.40
CA ALA A 85 2.81 27.58 -11.17
C ALA A 85 2.53 26.06 -11.18
N LEU A 86 2.57 25.43 -12.36
CA LEU A 86 2.31 24.00 -12.52
C LEU A 86 3.58 23.19 -12.78
N ARG A 87 4.75 23.82 -12.93
CA ARG A 87 6.03 23.17 -13.26
C ARG A 87 6.96 23.16 -12.06
#